data_AF-A0A852Z2R5-F1
#
_entry.id   AF-A0A852Z2R5-F1
#
_cell.length_a   1.000
_cell.length_b   1.000
_cell.length_c   1.000
_cell.angle_alpha   90.00
_cell.angle_beta   90.00
_cell.angle_gamma   90.00
#
_symmetry.space_group_name_H-M   'P 1'
#
loop_
_entity.id
_entity.type
_entity.pdbx_description
1 polymer ?
#
loop_
_entity_poly.entity_id
_entity_poly.type
_entity_poly.pdbx_seq_one_letter_code
_entity_poly.pdbx_strand_id
1 'polypeptide(L)' 'MAMTLRLTDEEADALRVRAEFEHRSMQEVARQAVREYIESHSRADLLEHVLDEELPRYAEALERLGQ' A
#
# COMPACT_ATOMS: atom_id res chain seq x y z
N MET A 1 3.64 14.46 11.84
CA MET A 1 5.02 13.95 12.06
C MET A 1 5.81 14.20 10.77
N ALA A 2 7.12 14.48 10.86
CA ALA A 2 7.97 14.69 9.69
C ALA A 2 8.87 13.47 9.46
N MET A 3 8.97 13.01 8.22
CA MET A 3 9.83 11.90 7.80
C MET A 3 10.66 12.35 6.60
N THR A 4 11.92 11.94 6.55
CA THR A 4 12.82 12.22 5.43
C THR A 4 13.03 10.93 4.63
N LEU A 5 12.72 10.96 3.35
CA LEU A 5 12.95 9.85 2.43
C LEU A 5 14.34 10.01 1.79
N ARG A 6 15.12 8.92 1.77
CA ARG A 6 16.37 8.87 1.00
C ARG A 6 16.05 8.28 -0.36
N LEU A 7 16.33 9.04 -1.40
CA LEU A 7 16.13 8.67 -2.79
C LEU A 7 17.49 8.52 -3.47
N THR A 8 17.56 7.61 -4.43
CA THR A 8 18.60 7.62 -5.44
C THR A 8 18.43 8.83 -6.38
N ASP A 9 19.48 9.17 -7.12
CA ASP A 9 19.43 10.29 -8.07
C ASP A 9 18.35 10.06 -9.15
N GLU A 10 18.23 8.83 -9.65
CA GLU A 10 17.22 8.45 -10.64
C GLU A 10 15.79 8.61 -10.10
N GLU A 11 15.53 8.17 -8.87
CA GLU A 11 14.21 8.33 -8.23
C GLU A 11 13.87 9.81 -7.98
N ALA A 12 14.86 10.61 -7.56
CA ALA A 12 14.67 12.04 -7.35
C ALA A 12 14.37 12.78 -8.66
N ASP A 13 15.02 12.40 -9.76
CA ASP A 13 14.79 12.95 -11.08
C ASP A 13 13.39 12.60 -11.61
N ALA A 14 13.00 11.33 -11.52
CA ALA A 14 11.66 10.89 -11.90
C ALA A 14 10.57 11.63 -11.12
N LEU A 15 10.76 11.78 -9.80
CA LEU A 15 9.82 12.49 -8.94
C LEU A 15 9.73 13.99 -9.29
N ARG A 16 10.85 14.62 -9.68
CA ARG A 16 10.90 16.02 -10.09
C ARG A 16 10.15 16.26 -11.39
N VAL A 17 10.44 15.45 -12.41
CA VAL A 17 9.74 15.52 -13.71
C VAL A 17 8.23 15.34 -13.51
N ARG A 18 7.84 14.41 -12.65
CA ARG A 18 6.43 14.19 -12.33
C ARG A 18 5.78 15.39 -11.62
N ALA A 19 6.47 15.98 -10.67
CA ALA A 19 6.00 17.15 -9.93
C ALA A 19 5.84 18.39 -10.82
N GLU A 20 6.78 18.61 -11.73
CA GLU A 20 6.70 19.67 -12.74
C GLU A 20 5.50 19.47 -13.68
N PHE A 21 5.31 18.25 -14.17
CA PHE A 21 4.18 17.90 -15.02
C PHE A 21 2.82 18.10 -14.32
N GLU A 22 2.73 17.82 -13.02
CA GLU A 22 1.51 17.99 -12.24
C GLU A 22 1.35 19.41 -11.64
N HIS A 23 2.31 20.31 -11.86
CA HIS A 23 2.37 21.63 -11.22
C HIS A 23 2.24 21.59 -9.69
N ARG A 24 2.88 20.59 -9.07
CA ARG A 24 2.84 20.33 -7.63
C ARG A 24 4.24 20.26 -7.04
N SER A 25 4.33 20.34 -5.72
CA SER A 25 5.62 20.11 -5.06
C SER A 25 6.01 18.63 -5.11
N MET A 26 7.32 18.34 -5.19
CA MET A 26 7.82 16.95 -5.10
C MET A 26 7.32 16.22 -3.84
N GLN A 27 7.16 16.96 -2.73
CA GLN A 27 6.64 16.42 -1.47
C GLN A 27 5.16 16.04 -1.55
N GLU A 28 4.35 16.77 -2.31
CA GLU A 28 2.95 16.40 -2.55
C GLU A 28 2.82 15.15 -3.39
N VAL A 29 3.63 15.05 -4.46
CA VAL A 29 3.66 13.86 -5.30
C VAL A 29 4.12 12.64 -4.50
N ALA A 30 5.17 12.77 -3.70
CA ALA A 30 5.64 11.69 -2.83
C ALA A 30 4.56 11.26 -1.81
N ARG A 31 3.88 12.21 -1.16
CA ARG A 31 2.78 11.88 -0.23
C ARG A 31 1.62 11.18 -0.92
N GLN A 32 1.29 11.57 -2.15
CA GLN A 32 0.26 10.90 -2.92
C GLN A 32 0.69 9.49 -3.31
N ALA A 33 1.90 9.29 -3.80
CA ALA A 33 2.41 7.97 -4.15
C ALA A 33 2.38 7.00 -2.94
N VAL A 34 2.76 7.48 -1.75
CA VAL A 34 2.65 6.69 -0.51
C VAL A 34 1.19 6.32 -0.21
N ARG A 35 0.26 7.27 -0.36
CA ARG A 35 -1.17 7.01 -0.13
C ARG A 35 -1.71 5.98 -1.11
N GLU A 36 -1.44 6.15 -2.40
CA GLU A 36 -1.87 5.22 -3.46
C GLU A 36 -1.27 3.83 -3.26
N TYR A 37 0.00 3.76 -2.86
CA TYR A 37 0.65 2.49 -2.51
C TYR A 37 -0.08 1.81 -1.35
N ILE A 38 -0.33 2.53 -0.25
CA ILE A 38 -1.05 1.97 0.90
C ILE A 38 -2.48 1.57 0.50
N GLU A 39 -3.23 2.40 -0.21
CA GLU A 39 -4.60 2.10 -0.61
C GLU A 39 -4.68 0.87 -1.53
N SER A 40 -3.78 0.78 -2.52
CA SER A 40 -3.72 -0.36 -3.44
C SER A 40 -3.36 -1.68 -2.74
N HIS A 41 -2.46 -1.63 -1.76
CA HIS A 41 -2.05 -2.81 -0.99
C HIS A 41 -3.01 -3.12 0.15
N SER A 42 -3.71 -2.12 0.70
CA SER A 42 -4.66 -2.30 1.80
C SER A 42 -5.80 -3.25 1.46
N ARG A 43 -6.20 -3.36 0.19
CA ARG A 43 -7.30 -4.25 -0.24
C ARG A 43 -6.84 -5.71 -0.34
N ALA A 44 -5.56 -5.94 -0.64
CA ALA A 44 -4.93 -7.25 -0.60
C ALA A 44 -4.63 -7.64 0.86
N ASP A 45 -4.10 -6.72 1.66
CA ASP A 45 -3.79 -6.95 3.08
C ASP A 45 -5.05 -7.13 3.93
N LEU A 46 -6.16 -6.39 3.68
CA LEU A 46 -7.45 -6.66 4.35
C LEU A 46 -7.97 -8.06 4.00
N LEU A 47 -7.77 -8.50 2.75
CA LEU A 47 -8.18 -9.83 2.33
C LEU A 47 -7.32 -10.89 3.01
N GLU A 48 -6.02 -10.69 3.07
CA GLU A 48 -5.06 -11.60 3.72
C GLU A 48 -5.26 -11.64 5.24
N HIS A 49 -5.52 -10.49 5.88
CA HIS A 49 -5.82 -10.42 7.31
C HIS A 49 -7.16 -11.06 7.68
N VAL A 50 -8.21 -10.89 6.85
CA VAL A 50 -9.49 -11.61 7.04
C VAL A 50 -9.30 -13.12 6.82
N LEU A 51 -8.50 -13.52 5.84
CA LEU A 51 -8.21 -14.94 5.60
C LEU A 51 -7.40 -15.53 6.77
N ASP A 52 -6.38 -14.85 7.27
CA ASP A 52 -5.51 -15.36 8.35
C ASP A 52 -6.15 -15.28 9.75
N GLU A 53 -7.02 -14.31 10.03
CA GLU A 53 -7.70 -14.20 11.34
C GLU A 53 -9.03 -14.97 11.41
N GLU A 54 -9.83 -15.03 10.33
CA GLU A 54 -11.16 -15.66 10.37
C GLU A 54 -11.20 -17.10 9.83
N LEU A 55 -10.28 -17.54 8.97
CA LEU A 55 -10.25 -18.97 8.55
C LEU A 55 -9.95 -19.94 9.69
N PRO A 56 -9.05 -19.66 10.65
CA PRO A 56 -8.85 -20.57 11.80
C PRO A 56 -10.13 -20.74 12.65
N ARG A 57 -10.99 -19.72 12.66
CA ARG A 57 -12.23 -19.68 13.43
C ARG A 57 -13.36 -20.51 12.81
N TYR A 58 -13.34 -20.72 11.48
CA TYR A 58 -14.32 -21.56 10.77
C TYR A 58 -13.74 -22.87 10.22
N ALA A 59 -12.44 -23.14 10.43
CA ALA A 59 -11.78 -24.36 9.97
C ALA A 59 -12.52 -25.64 10.40
N GLU A 60 -12.95 -25.71 11.67
CA GLU A 60 -13.69 -26.86 12.21
C GLU A 60 -15.10 -26.99 11.60
N ALA A 61 -15.76 -25.87 11.30
CA ALA A 61 -17.09 -25.86 10.69
C ALA A 61 -17.05 -26.26 9.20
N LEU A 62 -16.01 -25.84 8.47
CA LEU A 62 -15.79 -26.20 7.07
C LEU A 62 -15.33 -27.67 6.93
N GLU A 63 -14.50 -28.18 7.84
CA GLU A 63 -14.08 -29.59 7.88
C GLU A 63 -15.28 -30.54 8.11
N ARG A 64 -16.24 -30.13 8.94
CA ARG A 64 -17.47 -30.90 9.20
C ARG A 64 -18.51 -30.84 8.08
N LEU A 65 -18.45 -29.85 7.20
CA LEU A 65 -19.32 -29.74 6.01
C LEU A 65 -18.79 -30.51 4.80
N GLY A 66 -17.51 -30.88 4.82
CA GLY A 66 -16.86 -31.69 3.79
C GLY A 66 -16.92 -33.21 4.03
N GLN A 67 -17.42 -33.66 5.20
CA GLN A 67 -17.80 -35.05 5.48
C GLN A 67 -19.28 -35.28 5.22
#